data_AF-A0A2W6U0H1-F1
#
_entry.id   AF-A0A2W6U0H1-F1
#
_cell.length_a   1.000
_cell.length_b   1.000
_cell.length_c   1.000
_cell.angle_alpha   90.00
_cell.angle_beta   90.00
_cell.angle_gamma   90.00
#
_symmetry.space_group_name_H-M   'P 1'
#
loop_
_entity.id
_entity.type
_entity.pdbx_description
1 polymer ?
#
loop_
_entity_poly.entity_id
_entity_poly.type
_entity_poly.pdbx_seq_one_letter_code
_entity_poly.pdbx_strand_id
1 'polypeptide(L)' 'MSVAKIIEVNASSKTSIEDAVRSGIKKVAETVKGIQGAWINETKVVTDGDGNVTEWRVNLRITFLVQ' A
#
# COMPACT_ATOMS: atom_id res chain seq x y z
N MET A 1 -12.63 17.80 17.92
CA MET A 1 -12.81 16.34 17.75
C MET A 1 -12.06 15.94 16.50
N SER A 2 -11.10 15.03 16.57
CA SER A 2 -10.34 14.56 15.39
C SER A 2 -11.02 13.32 14.79
N VAL A 3 -11.27 13.34 13.49
CA VAL A 3 -11.80 12.19 12.74
C VAL A 3 -10.71 11.71 11.79
N ALA A 4 -10.46 10.41 11.79
CA ALA A 4 -9.56 9.77 10.83
C ALA A 4 -10.38 8.98 9.80
N LYS A 5 -9.96 9.04 8.54
CA LYS A 5 -10.43 8.16 7.49
C LYS A 5 -9.38 7.11 7.21
N ILE A 6 -9.84 5.91 6.88
CA ILE A 6 -9.01 4.81 6.44
C ILE A 6 -9.43 4.49 5.01
N ILE A 7 -8.46 4.45 4.10
CA ILE A 7 -8.66 3.98 2.73
C ILE A 7 -7.87 2.71 2.49
N GLU A 8 -8.39 1.84 1.63
CA GLU A 8 -7.72 0.63 1.18
C GLU A 8 -7.10 0.86 -0.20
N VAL A 9 -5.83 0.49 -0.35
CA VAL A 9 -5.03 0.70 -1.56
C VAL A 9 -4.24 -0.55 -1.87
N ASN A 10 -4.27 -1.01 -3.11
CA ASN A 10 -3.40 -2.08 -3.58
C ASN A 10 -2.18 -1.48 -4.27
N ALA A 11 -0.99 -1.75 -3.75
CA ALA A 11 0.27 -1.31 -4.32
C ALA A 11 1.06 -2.52 -4.82
N SER A 12 1.80 -2.36 -5.93
CA SER A 12 2.61 -3.43 -6.47
C SER A 12 4.06 -3.01 -6.69
N SER A 13 4.97 -3.98 -6.61
CA SER A 13 6.38 -3.82 -6.95
C SER A 13 6.96 -5.12 -7.48
N LYS A 14 7.85 -5.02 -8.46
CA LYS A 14 8.61 -6.17 -8.99
C LYS A 14 9.79 -6.56 -8.09
N THR A 15 10.14 -5.70 -7.13
CA THR A 15 11.37 -5.84 -6.34
C THR A 15 11.07 -6.47 -4.98
N SER A 16 10.21 -5.85 -4.17
CA SER A 16 9.91 -6.35 -2.82
C SER A 16 8.60 -5.78 -2.25
N ILE A 17 8.15 -6.36 -1.14
CA ILE A 17 7.01 -5.88 -0.36
C ILE A 17 7.28 -4.46 0.17
N GLU A 18 8.47 -4.20 0.71
CA GLU A 18 8.84 -2.90 1.28
C GLU A 18 8.83 -1.79 0.22
N ASP A 19 9.25 -2.11 -1.01
CA ASP A 19 9.19 -1.17 -2.12
C ASP A 19 7.74 -0.87 -2.53
N ALA A 20 6.87 -1.90 -2.60
CA ALA A 20 5.43 -1.72 -2.83
C ALA A 20 4.77 -0.86 -1.74
N VAL A 21 5.13 -1.06 -0.46
CA VAL A 21 4.62 -0.26 0.67
C VAL A 21 5.05 1.20 0.52
N ARG A 22 6.35 1.45 0.34
CA ARG A 22 6.89 2.82 0.24
C ARG A 22 6.33 3.57 -0.96
N SER A 23 6.30 2.93 -2.12
CA SER A 23 5.79 3.53 -3.36
C SER A 23 4.27 3.77 -3.28
N GLY A 24 3.51 2.83 -2.74
CA GLY A 24 2.07 2.95 -2.54
C GLY A 24 1.69 4.13 -1.63
N ILE A 25 2.33 4.23 -0.46
CA ILE A 25 2.10 5.36 0.47
C ILE A 25 2.50 6.69 -0.18
N LYS A 26 3.64 6.73 -0.88
CA LYS A 26 4.10 7.94 -1.58
C LYS A 26 3.10 8.39 -2.64
N LYS A 27 2.55 7.46 -3.42
CA LYS A 27 1.54 7.77 -4.45
C LYS A 27 0.26 8.33 -3.84
N VAL A 28 -0.18 7.77 -2.71
CA VAL A 28 -1.36 8.24 -1.98
C VAL A 28 -1.13 9.64 -1.40
N ALA A 29 0.09 9.94 -0.95
CA ALA A 29 0.45 11.27 -0.42
C ALA A 29 0.36 12.41 -1.44
N GLU A 30 0.31 12.10 -2.75
CA GLU A 30 0.11 13.10 -3.80
C GLU A 30 -1.26 13.78 -3.65
N THR A 31 -2.31 13.00 -3.37
CA THR A 31 -3.71 13.49 -3.31
C THR A 31 -4.29 13.52 -1.89
N VAL A 32 -3.80 12.69 -0.98
CA VAL A 32 -4.28 12.60 0.41
C VAL A 32 -3.26 13.23 1.35
N LYS A 33 -3.70 14.22 2.14
CA LYS A 33 -2.87 14.93 3.13
C LYS A 33 -3.13 14.41 4.55
N GLY A 34 -2.17 14.64 5.45
CA GLY A 34 -2.31 14.26 6.85
C GLY A 34 -2.23 12.74 7.10
N ILE A 35 -1.55 11.98 6.23
CA ILE A 35 -1.28 10.55 6.44
C ILE A 35 -0.53 10.36 7.77
N GLN A 36 -1.06 9.50 8.64
CA GLN A 36 -0.50 9.20 9.96
C GLN A 36 0.18 7.83 9.99
N GLY A 37 -0.20 6.92 9.10
CA GLY A 37 0.37 5.58 9.05
C GLY A 37 -0.45 4.65 8.16
N ALA A 38 0.04 3.43 8.03
CA ALA A 38 -0.62 2.36 7.29
C ALA A 38 -0.29 1.00 7.91
N TRP A 39 -1.15 0.02 7.68
CA TRP A 39 -0.84 -1.39 7.92
C TRP A 39 -1.13 -2.23 6.68
N ILE A 40 -0.46 -3.37 6.60
CA ILE A 40 -0.68 -4.35 5.54
C ILE A 40 -1.85 -5.22 5.98
N ASN A 41 -2.89 -5.26 5.15
CA ASN A 41 -4.02 -6.14 5.35
C ASN A 41 -3.77 -7.52 4.72
N GLU A 42 -3.16 -7.53 3.54
CA GLU A 42 -2.87 -8.76 2.80
C GLU A 42 -1.66 -8.56 1.88
N THR A 43 -0.88 -9.61 1.69
CA THR A 43 0.20 -9.67 0.70
C THR A 43 -0.06 -10.81 -0.27
N LYS A 44 0.02 -10.52 -1.56
CA LYS A 44 -0.07 -11.48 -2.67
C LYS A 44 1.18 -11.41 -3.52
N VAL A 45 1.42 -12.49 -4.26
CA VAL A 45 2.44 -12.55 -5.30
C VAL A 45 1.79 -12.96 -6.61
N VAL A 46 2.29 -12.40 -7.70
CA VAL A 46 2.06 -12.88 -9.05
C VAL A 46 3.26 -13.76 -9.40
N THR A 47 3.00 -14.98 -9.87
CA THR A 47 4.05 -15.89 -10.34
C THR A 47 3.94 -16.11 -11.83
N ASP A 48 5.04 -16.49 -12.46
CA ASP A 48 5.00 -17.12 -13.78
C ASP A 48 4.52 -18.58 -13.68
N GLY A 49 4.50 -19.27 -14.84
CA GLY A 49 4.12 -20.68 -14.92
C GLY A 49 5.12 -21.64 -14.29
N ASP A 50 6.35 -21.18 -14.02
CA ASP A 50 7.42 -21.97 -13.39
C ASP A 50 7.47 -21.74 -11.86
N GLY A 51 6.63 -20.84 -11.34
CA GLY A 51 6.53 -20.53 -9.91
C GLY A 51 7.47 -19.42 -9.43
N ASN A 52 8.17 -18.72 -10.32
CA ASN A 52 8.99 -17.58 -9.94
C ASN A 52 8.10 -16.36 -9.65
N VAL A 53 8.39 -15.64 -8.57
CA VAL A 53 7.67 -14.40 -8.22
C VAL A 53 8.06 -13.29 -9.21
N THR A 54 7.07 -12.76 -9.92
CA THR A 54 7.23 -11.68 -10.91
C THR A 54 6.78 -10.32 -10.39
N GLU A 55 5.83 -10.29 -9.45
CA GLU A 55 5.32 -9.06 -8.86
C GLU A 55 4.77 -9.33 -7.44
N TRP A 56 5.14 -8.46 -6.51
CA TRP A 56 4.56 -8.37 -5.17
C TRP A 56 3.38 -7.42 -5.20
N ARG A 57 2.26 -7.81 -4.60
CA ARG A 57 1.06 -6.98 -4.44
C ARG A 57 0.70 -6.89 -2.96
N VAL A 58 0.62 -5.67 -2.45
CA VAL A 58 0.41 -5.38 -1.04
C VAL A 58 -0.87 -4.57 -0.90
N ASN A 59 -1.84 -5.12 -0.18
CA ASN A 59 -3.05 -4.41 0.20
C ASN A 59 -2.76 -3.61 1.49
N LEU A 60 -2.77 -2.29 1.35
CA LEU A 60 -2.50 -1.33 2.40
C LEU A 60 -3.79 -0.68 2.88
N ARG A 61 -3.94 -0.55 4.19
CA ARG A 61 -4.94 0.34 4.78
C ARG A 61 -4.23 1.54 5.36
N ILE A 62 -4.52 2.72 4.80
CA ILE A 62 -3.82 3.97 5.09
C ILE A 62 -4.76 4.88 5.87
N THR A 63 -4.28 5.35 7.02
CA THR A 63 -5.00 6.25 7.90
C THR A 63 -4.53 7.69 7.67
N PHE A 64 -5.48 8.60 7.54
CA PHE A 64 -5.22 10.03 7.47
C PHE A 64 -6.28 10.83 8.22
N LEU A 65 -5.90 11.99 8.74
CA LEU A 65 -6.82 12.88 9.42
C LEU A 65 -7.69 13.63 8.40
N VAL A 66 -8.98 13.74 8.71
CA VAL A 66 -9.90 14.60 7.97
C VAL A 66 -9.71 16.03 8.47
N GLN A 67 -9.35 16.92 7.56
CA GLN A 67 -9.29 18.37 7.79
C GLN A 67 -10.55 19.03 7.24
#